data_AF-U5MTM4-F1
#
_entry.id   AF-U5MTM4-F1
#
_cell.length_a   1.000
_cell.length_b   1.000
_cell.length_c   1.000
_cell.angle_alpha   90.00
_cell.angle_beta   90.00
_cell.angle_gamma   90.00
#
_symmetry.space_group_name_H-M   'P 1'
#
loop_
_entity.id
_entity.type
_entity.pdbx_description
1 polymer ?
#
loop_
_entity_poly.entity_id
_entity_poly.type
_entity_poly.pdbx_seq_one_letter_code
_entity_poly.pdbx_strand_id
1 'polypeptide(L)'
;MDRIESIKDILDKRELAIAEDDRRAVNKANKALNSTIKANVIKAQEALGADNKYKEYFVNNIEHIKELLVINKEINTIEEAIGLIHQVDFRYIFGLDVLMEEPFACEFINSERRISLAFTTEEKANVGVEKEMERFKGKEIIVSSYERFGMYIKELVVSGENTEAWITYNLTRNKYLYMVGSKKEDNPYVIISFDILDLCQIFMKCDISKAIQGLCELLGIRIKEFEEVRGRYERCKSFVRNNLTKDKFPILFELIGEQIPKLETIFEEGIDKLYYHGESKEGMVFSASMQYLADTMGKRKSTINPIVNIFALLGLLQKPDVRSGIYGKGCNNDITYYYIPEYNNEIFQKAEQLAMILLYNGERVTASSFSYSICIEKFGQEIANKIFKDKVTKARAS
;
A
#
# COMPACT_ATOMS: atom_id res chain seq x y z
N MET A 1 18.69 24.66 5.79
CA MET A 1 17.27 24.69 6.16
C MET A 1 17.03 23.48 7.02
N ASP A 2 16.74 23.72 8.29
CA ASP A 2 16.57 22.64 9.25
C ASP A 2 15.33 21.80 8.86
N ARG A 3 15.31 20.48 9.10
CA ARG A 3 14.14 19.65 8.72
C ARG A 3 12.87 20.14 9.42
N ILE A 4 13.09 20.72 10.59
CA ILE A 4 12.17 21.50 11.43
C ILE A 4 11.53 22.67 10.66
N GLU A 5 12.33 23.50 9.99
CA GLU A 5 11.85 24.61 9.16
C GLU A 5 11.05 24.11 7.97
N SER A 6 11.45 22.97 7.38
CA SER A 6 10.75 22.38 6.23
C SER A 6 9.37 21.83 6.57
N ILE A 7 9.17 21.20 7.73
CA ILE A 7 7.86 20.67 8.13
C ILE A 7 6.93 21.83 8.52
N LYS A 8 7.46 22.82 9.24
CA LYS A 8 6.72 24.04 9.59
C LYS A 8 6.27 24.78 8.34
N ASP A 9 7.16 24.99 7.37
CA ASP A 9 6.82 25.59 6.06
C ASP A 9 5.73 24.80 5.31
N ILE A 10 5.74 23.46 5.37
CA ILE A 10 4.67 22.63 4.76
C ILE A 10 3.33 22.83 5.48
N LEU A 11 3.33 22.92 6.82
CA LEU A 11 2.13 23.13 7.62
C LEU A 11 1.56 24.53 7.41
N ASP A 12 2.40 25.56 7.45
CA ASP A 12 2.02 26.96 7.22
C ASP A 12 1.41 27.13 5.81
N LYS A 13 2.04 26.50 4.80
CA LYS A 13 1.50 26.47 3.41
C LYS A 13 0.16 25.74 3.31
N ARG A 14 -0.05 24.70 4.12
CA ARG A 14 -1.32 23.96 4.15
C ARG A 14 -2.42 24.81 4.78
N GLU A 15 -2.14 25.49 5.89
CA GLU A 15 -3.11 26.35 6.57
C GLU A 15 -3.51 27.54 5.71
N LEU A 16 -2.54 28.19 5.06
CA LEU A 16 -2.81 29.25 4.09
C LEU A 16 -3.68 28.74 2.93
N ALA A 17 -3.35 27.58 2.36
CA ALA A 17 -4.14 26.98 1.28
C ALA A 17 -5.56 26.59 1.70
N ILE A 18 -5.77 26.17 2.96
CA ILE A 18 -7.12 25.91 3.50
C ILE A 18 -7.90 27.23 3.62
N ALA A 19 -7.26 28.28 4.12
CA ALA A 19 -7.88 29.60 4.24
C ALA A 19 -8.27 30.20 2.87
N GLU A 20 -7.52 29.87 1.82
CA GLU A 20 -7.74 30.32 0.44
C GLU A 20 -8.65 29.38 -0.39
N ASP A 21 -9.16 28.28 0.18
CA ASP A 21 -9.89 27.20 -0.52
C ASP A 21 -9.13 26.64 -1.76
N ASP A 22 -7.80 26.72 -1.78
CA ASP A 22 -6.96 26.13 -2.83
C ASP A 22 -6.76 24.63 -2.60
N ARG A 23 -7.73 23.86 -3.08
CA ARG A 23 -7.71 22.38 -3.02
C ARG A 23 -6.45 21.77 -3.63
N ARG A 24 -5.84 22.40 -4.64
CA ARG A 24 -4.63 21.88 -5.29
C ARG A 24 -3.41 22.06 -4.39
N ALA A 25 -3.27 23.24 -3.78
CA ALA A 25 -2.20 23.51 -2.82
C ALA A 25 -2.34 22.65 -1.56
N VAL A 26 -3.56 22.46 -1.04
CA VAL A 26 -3.83 21.54 0.08
C VAL A 26 -3.38 20.11 -0.25
N ASN A 27 -3.75 19.60 -1.43
CA ASN A 27 -3.34 18.25 -1.85
C ASN A 27 -1.82 18.11 -2.00
N LYS A 28 -1.14 19.15 -2.51
CA LYS A 28 0.32 19.17 -2.63
C LYS A 28 1.00 19.15 -1.26
N ALA A 29 0.51 19.95 -0.30
CA ALA A 29 1.05 19.99 1.05
C ALA A 29 0.81 18.68 1.80
N ASN A 30 -0.40 18.10 1.71
CA ASN A 30 -0.70 16.77 2.28
C ASN A 30 0.22 15.69 1.72
N LYS A 31 0.48 15.69 0.40
CA LYS A 31 1.40 14.73 -0.23
C LYS A 31 2.83 14.87 0.30
N ALA A 32 3.30 16.10 0.50
CA ALA A 32 4.63 16.36 1.07
C ALA A 32 4.71 15.87 2.52
N LEU A 33 3.69 16.17 3.34
CA LEU A 33 3.60 15.74 4.73
C LEU A 33 3.61 14.21 4.84
N ASN A 34 2.78 13.52 4.05
CA ASN A 34 2.71 12.05 4.03
C ASN A 34 4.05 11.42 3.63
N SER A 35 4.77 12.02 2.68
CA SER A 35 6.11 11.55 2.31
C SER A 35 7.11 11.69 3.46
N THR A 36 7.00 12.78 4.23
CA THR A 36 7.84 13.01 5.41
C THR A 36 7.54 12.03 6.54
N ILE A 37 6.25 11.79 6.84
CA ILE A 37 5.82 10.80 7.83
C ILE A 37 6.33 9.41 7.44
N LYS A 38 6.10 8.99 6.20
CA LYS A 38 6.56 7.68 5.70
C LYS A 38 8.08 7.50 5.81
N ALA A 39 8.87 8.54 5.51
CA ALA A 39 10.31 8.49 5.67
C ALA A 39 10.73 8.34 7.14
N ASN A 40 10.01 8.98 8.07
CA ASN A 40 10.28 8.85 9.50
C ASN A 40 9.81 7.51 10.08
N VAL A 41 8.71 6.95 9.58
CA VAL A 41 8.27 5.58 9.93
C VAL A 41 9.38 4.58 9.58
N ILE A 42 9.95 4.64 8.37
CA ILE A 42 11.04 3.75 7.96
C ILE A 42 12.26 3.92 8.86
N LYS A 43 12.69 5.16 9.12
CA LYS A 43 13.81 5.43 10.03
C LYS A 43 13.57 4.88 11.44
N ALA A 44 12.37 5.05 11.98
CA ALA A 44 12.01 4.53 13.30
C ALA A 44 11.99 2.98 13.33
N GLN A 45 11.53 2.34 12.26
CA GLN A 45 11.58 0.87 12.11
C GLN A 45 13.02 0.34 12.09
N GLU A 46 13.94 1.09 11.48
CA GLU A 46 15.37 0.75 11.44
C GLU A 46 16.00 0.93 12.83
N ALA A 47 15.72 2.05 13.50
CA ALA A 47 16.25 2.38 14.83
C ALA A 47 15.87 1.34 15.91
N LEU A 48 14.63 0.84 15.89
CA LEU A 48 14.17 -0.16 16.86
C LEU A 48 14.80 -1.55 16.69
N GLY A 49 15.43 -1.84 15.54
CA GLY A 49 16.15 -3.10 15.35
C GLY A 49 15.29 -4.36 15.53
N ALA A 50 15.92 -5.49 15.85
CA ALA A 50 15.24 -6.76 16.09
C ALA A 50 14.63 -6.84 17.50
N ASP A 51 15.25 -6.19 18.49
CA ASP A 51 14.88 -6.21 19.90
C ASP A 51 13.82 -5.15 20.23
N ASN A 52 12.76 -5.12 19.42
CA ASN A 52 11.67 -4.16 19.60
C ASN A 52 10.75 -4.57 20.77
N LYS A 53 10.96 -3.97 21.94
CA LYS A 53 10.15 -4.19 23.14
C LYS A 53 8.65 -3.92 22.96
N TYR A 54 8.27 -2.98 22.10
CA TYR A 54 6.85 -2.66 21.86
C TYR A 54 6.14 -3.80 21.14
N LYS A 55 6.83 -4.43 20.18
CA LYS A 55 6.33 -5.61 19.49
C LYS A 55 6.29 -6.82 20.42
N GLU A 56 7.33 -7.01 21.22
CA GLU A 56 7.38 -8.08 22.22
C GLU A 56 6.22 -7.95 23.22
N TYR A 57 6.00 -6.75 23.77
CA TYR A 57 4.86 -6.48 24.64
C TYR A 57 3.54 -6.83 23.95
N PHE A 58 3.32 -6.34 22.72
CA PHE A 58 2.08 -6.61 21.99
C PHE A 58 1.82 -8.11 21.81
N VAL A 59 2.84 -8.86 21.36
CA VAL A 59 2.72 -10.31 21.12
C VAL A 59 2.46 -11.06 22.43
N ASN A 60 3.16 -10.71 23.51
CA ASN A 60 3.03 -11.39 24.80
C ASN A 60 1.71 -11.09 25.52
N ASN A 61 1.04 -9.98 25.17
CA ASN A 61 -0.17 -9.52 25.86
C ASN A 61 -1.41 -9.44 24.95
N ILE A 62 -1.37 -10.02 23.75
CA ILE A 62 -2.41 -9.82 22.74
C ILE A 62 -3.82 -10.15 23.22
N GLU A 63 -4.01 -11.25 23.96
CA GLU A 63 -5.33 -11.65 24.46
C GLU A 63 -5.85 -10.67 25.54
N HIS A 64 -4.97 -10.20 26.42
CA HIS A 64 -5.33 -9.19 27.41
C HIS A 64 -5.66 -7.85 26.76
N ILE A 65 -4.90 -7.43 25.75
CA ILE A 65 -5.16 -6.21 24.97
C ILE A 65 -6.52 -6.31 24.27
N LYS A 66 -6.85 -7.47 23.68
CA LYS A 66 -8.17 -7.71 23.09
C LYS A 66 -9.27 -7.55 24.13
N GLU A 67 -9.17 -8.19 25.28
CA GLU A 67 -10.18 -8.08 26.35
C GLU A 67 -10.41 -6.63 26.80
N LEU A 68 -9.34 -5.84 26.91
CA LEU A 68 -9.41 -4.45 27.33
C LEU A 68 -10.00 -3.49 26.29
N LEU A 69 -9.68 -3.70 25.01
CA LEU A 69 -9.92 -2.71 23.96
C LEU A 69 -10.96 -3.13 22.93
N VAL A 70 -11.56 -4.33 23.07
CA VAL A 70 -12.51 -4.85 22.09
C VAL A 70 -13.69 -3.89 21.89
N ILE A 71 -13.96 -3.59 20.62
CA ILE A 71 -15.08 -2.74 20.20
C ILE A 71 -16.24 -3.63 19.71
N ASN A 72 -15.94 -4.75 19.05
CA ASN A 72 -16.93 -5.71 18.52
C ASN A 72 -18.03 -5.04 17.68
N LYS A 73 -17.64 -4.28 16.66
CA LYS A 73 -18.57 -3.48 15.85
C LYS A 73 -18.49 -3.85 14.38
N GLU A 74 -19.66 -3.91 13.77
CA GLU A 74 -19.80 -4.01 12.32
C GLU A 74 -20.02 -2.61 11.74
N ILE A 75 -19.27 -2.28 10.70
CA ILE A 75 -19.22 -0.98 10.04
C ILE A 75 -19.26 -1.15 8.53
N ASN A 76 -19.53 -0.07 7.78
CA ASN A 76 -19.75 -0.19 6.35
C ASN A 76 -18.43 -0.21 5.57
N THR A 77 -17.50 0.70 5.88
CA THR A 77 -16.28 0.93 5.07
C THR A 77 -14.98 0.92 5.86
N ILE A 78 -13.85 0.78 5.17
CA ILE A 78 -12.51 0.90 5.76
C ILE A 78 -12.25 2.29 6.40
N GLU A 79 -12.80 3.38 5.86
CA GLU A 79 -12.65 4.72 6.44
C GLU A 79 -13.33 4.84 7.79
N GLU A 80 -14.52 4.24 7.96
CA GLU A 80 -15.20 4.16 9.25
C GLU A 80 -14.34 3.35 10.24
N ALA A 81 -13.66 2.29 9.77
CA ALA A 81 -12.78 1.46 10.58
C ALA A 81 -11.59 2.25 11.12
N ILE A 82 -10.92 2.98 10.22
CA ILE A 82 -9.81 3.86 10.54
C ILE A 82 -10.25 4.92 11.55
N GLY A 83 -11.44 5.49 11.38
CA GLY A 83 -12.02 6.46 12.32
C GLY A 83 -12.22 5.90 13.73
N LEU A 84 -12.61 4.64 13.87
CA LEU A 84 -12.71 3.97 15.17
C LEU A 84 -11.33 3.62 15.75
N ILE A 85 -10.44 3.09 14.93
CA ILE A 85 -9.06 2.74 15.32
C ILE A 85 -8.34 3.97 15.92
N HIS A 86 -8.46 5.13 15.30
CA HIS A 86 -7.84 6.37 15.77
C HIS A 86 -8.26 6.81 17.18
N GLN A 87 -9.43 6.38 17.65
CA GLN A 87 -9.96 6.70 18.97
C GLN A 87 -9.43 5.78 20.07
N VAL A 88 -8.69 4.73 19.71
CA VAL A 88 -8.14 3.78 20.67
C VAL A 88 -6.86 4.34 21.27
N ASP A 89 -6.77 4.28 22.59
CA ASP A 89 -5.57 4.67 23.31
C ASP A 89 -4.47 3.61 23.10
N PHE A 90 -3.55 3.94 22.20
CA PHE A 90 -2.46 3.05 21.78
C PHE A 90 -1.47 2.73 22.91
N ARG A 91 -1.51 3.45 24.06
CA ARG A 91 -0.66 3.13 25.21
C ARG A 91 -0.90 1.72 25.72
N TYR A 92 -2.16 1.29 25.75
CA TYR A 92 -2.52 -0.06 26.18
C TYR A 92 -2.06 -1.14 25.20
N ILE A 93 -2.02 -0.82 23.90
CA ILE A 93 -1.61 -1.77 22.84
C ILE A 93 -0.10 -2.01 22.90
N PHE A 94 0.67 -0.94 23.13
CA PHE A 94 2.13 -0.99 23.04
C PHE A 94 2.85 -0.95 24.39
N GLY A 95 2.11 -1.02 25.51
CA GLY A 95 2.68 -1.08 26.86
C GLY A 95 3.41 0.20 27.25
N LEU A 96 2.88 1.36 26.83
CA LEU A 96 3.47 2.65 27.16
C LEU A 96 2.97 3.10 28.53
N ASP A 97 3.76 2.85 29.56
CA ASP A 97 3.50 3.32 30.93
C ASP A 97 3.94 4.79 31.07
N VAL A 98 3.18 5.68 30.44
CA VAL A 98 3.41 7.13 30.45
C VAL A 98 2.10 7.89 30.65
N LEU A 99 2.17 9.01 31.37
CA LEU A 99 1.04 9.89 31.58
C LEU A 99 0.80 10.77 30.34
N MET A 100 -0.47 11.09 30.10
CA MET A 100 -0.85 12.02 29.02
C MET A 100 -0.22 13.37 29.29
N GLU A 101 0.22 14.04 28.23
CA GLU A 101 0.87 15.35 28.28
C GLU A 101 2.20 15.40 29.06
N GLU A 102 2.68 14.32 29.67
CA GLU A 102 4.00 14.32 30.30
C GLU A 102 5.10 14.00 29.29
N PRO A 103 6.21 14.76 29.27
CA PRO A 103 7.33 14.49 28.39
C PRO A 103 8.13 13.26 28.86
N PHE A 104 8.54 12.42 27.92
CA PHE A 104 9.42 11.26 28.14
C PHE A 104 10.41 11.13 26.97
N ALA A 105 11.45 10.30 27.14
CA ALA A 105 12.44 10.09 26.09
C ALA A 105 11.87 9.22 24.95
N CYS A 106 11.95 9.70 23.71
CA CYS A 106 11.63 8.91 22.52
C CYS A 106 12.81 8.01 22.15
N GLU A 107 12.59 6.71 22.13
CA GLU A 107 13.65 5.71 21.92
C GLU A 107 13.97 5.42 20.44
N PHE A 108 13.18 5.95 19.51
CA PHE A 108 13.27 5.62 18.09
C PHE A 108 13.36 6.84 17.17
N ILE A 109 13.40 8.06 17.74
CA ILE A 109 13.72 9.29 17.02
C ILE A 109 14.76 10.08 17.80
N ASN A 110 15.91 10.29 17.15
CA ASN A 110 16.97 11.13 17.65
C ASN A 110 16.90 12.53 17.03
N SER A 111 17.42 13.50 17.75
CA SER A 111 17.64 14.84 17.22
C SER A 111 18.65 14.72 16.05
N GLU A 112 18.40 15.41 14.94
CA GLU A 112 19.32 15.42 13.79
C GLU A 112 19.94 16.81 13.67
N ARG A 113 21.27 16.89 13.55
CA ARG A 113 21.95 18.13 13.14
C ARG A 113 22.40 18.00 11.69
N ARG A 114 21.94 18.92 10.83
CA ARG A 114 22.34 18.97 9.42
C ARG A 114 23.39 20.03 9.17
N ILE A 115 24.43 19.66 8.46
CA ILE A 115 25.51 20.56 8.04
C ILE A 115 25.63 20.43 6.52
N SER A 116 25.31 21.50 5.81
CA SER A 116 25.49 21.58 4.35
C SER A 116 26.76 22.37 4.05
N LEU A 117 27.68 21.74 3.35
CA LEU A 117 28.95 22.32 2.93
C LEU A 117 28.99 22.37 1.41
N ALA A 118 29.41 23.49 0.83
CA ALA A 118 29.48 23.69 -0.61
C ALA A 118 30.91 24.02 -1.04
N PHE A 119 31.41 23.31 -2.04
CA PHE A 119 32.79 23.41 -2.50
C PHE A 119 32.87 23.54 -4.01
N THR A 120 33.93 24.17 -4.50
CA THR A 120 34.14 24.36 -5.94
C THR A 120 34.77 23.14 -6.63
N THR A 121 35.33 22.21 -5.87
CA THR A 121 35.92 20.96 -6.38
C THR A 121 35.56 19.79 -5.48
N GLU A 122 35.48 18.58 -6.05
CA GLU A 122 35.18 17.36 -5.32
C GLU A 122 36.22 17.04 -4.24
N GLU A 123 37.50 17.26 -4.55
CA GLU A 123 38.61 17.00 -3.65
C GLU A 123 38.55 17.87 -2.39
N LYS A 124 38.24 19.16 -2.54
CA LYS A 124 37.98 20.06 -1.41
C LYS A 124 36.75 19.65 -0.61
N ALA A 125 35.75 19.10 -1.29
CA ALA A 125 34.54 18.63 -0.64
C ALA A 125 34.81 17.43 0.28
N ASN A 126 35.60 16.47 -0.18
CA ASN A 126 35.94 15.28 0.60
C ASN A 126 36.79 15.65 1.83
N VAL A 127 37.84 16.47 1.66
CA VAL A 127 38.67 16.96 2.79
C VAL A 127 37.84 17.78 3.79
N GLY A 128 36.94 18.63 3.28
CA GLY A 128 36.06 19.44 4.13
C GLY A 128 35.08 18.61 4.96
N VAL A 129 34.53 17.53 4.37
CA VAL A 129 33.66 16.59 5.08
C VAL A 129 34.42 15.82 6.15
N GLU A 130 35.61 15.29 5.84
CA GLU A 130 36.42 14.55 6.81
C GLU A 130 36.73 15.41 8.05
N LYS A 131 37.15 16.65 7.84
CA LYS A 131 37.43 17.61 8.92
C LYS A 131 36.19 17.92 9.77
N GLU A 132 35.02 18.01 9.14
CA GLU A 132 33.77 18.26 9.88
C GLU A 132 33.32 17.00 10.64
N MET A 133 33.50 15.80 10.07
CA MET A 133 33.20 14.54 10.75
C MET A 133 34.05 14.32 12.00
N GLU A 134 35.32 14.74 12.00
CA GLU A 134 36.19 14.68 13.18
C GLU A 134 35.61 15.42 14.39
N ARG A 135 34.85 16.51 14.16
CA ARG A 135 34.19 17.28 15.23
C ARG A 135 33.06 16.53 15.92
N PHE A 136 32.54 15.49 15.29
CA PHE A 136 31.43 14.67 15.78
C PHE A 136 31.85 13.21 16.03
N LYS A 137 33.12 13.00 16.37
CA LYS A 137 33.68 11.68 16.63
C LYS A 137 32.83 10.90 17.64
N GLY A 138 32.47 9.67 17.27
CA GLY A 138 31.63 8.78 18.09
C GLY A 138 30.12 8.97 17.88
N LYS A 139 29.69 9.92 17.05
CA LYS A 139 28.30 10.03 16.61
C LYS A 139 28.10 9.32 15.27
N GLU A 140 26.90 8.83 15.05
CA GLU A 140 26.49 8.33 13.75
C GLU A 140 26.31 9.51 12.76
N ILE A 141 26.93 9.41 11.59
CA ILE A 141 26.92 10.46 10.57
C ILE A 141 26.56 9.85 9.22
N ILE A 142 25.51 10.36 8.60
CA ILE A 142 25.13 10.03 7.22
C ILE A 142 25.60 11.16 6.30
N VAL A 143 26.35 10.82 5.27
CA VAL A 143 26.85 11.78 4.27
C VAL A 143 26.11 11.59 2.95
N SER A 144 25.54 12.66 2.42
CA SER A 144 25.02 12.71 1.06
C SER A 144 25.83 13.69 0.21
N SER A 145 25.88 13.46 -1.10
CA SER A 145 26.67 14.23 -2.04
C SER A 145 25.88 14.48 -3.31
N TYR A 146 25.86 15.72 -3.79
CA TYR A 146 25.26 16.08 -5.07
C TYR A 146 25.89 17.37 -5.63
N GLU A 147 25.83 17.55 -6.95
CA GLU A 147 26.24 18.80 -7.60
C GLU A 147 25.05 19.74 -7.77
N ARG A 148 25.25 21.03 -7.49
CA ARG A 148 24.27 22.08 -7.76
C ARG A 148 24.97 23.39 -8.07
N PHE A 149 24.54 24.07 -9.14
CA PHE A 149 25.12 25.35 -9.57
C PHE A 149 26.65 25.31 -9.79
N GLY A 150 27.17 24.19 -10.30
CA GLY A 150 28.60 24.00 -10.49
C GLY A 150 29.41 23.84 -9.20
N MET A 151 28.75 23.59 -8.07
CA MET A 151 29.38 23.31 -6.79
C MET A 151 29.09 21.88 -6.32
N TYR A 152 30.06 21.28 -5.64
CA TYR A 152 29.93 20.02 -4.93
C TYR A 152 29.35 20.29 -3.55
N ILE A 153 28.09 19.88 -3.35
CA ILE A 153 27.42 20.01 -2.06
C ILE A 153 27.52 18.67 -1.32
N LYS A 154 27.99 18.74 -0.09
CA LYS A 154 28.03 17.63 0.87
C LYS A 154 27.09 17.97 2.02
N GLU A 155 26.16 17.08 2.33
CA GLU A 155 25.32 17.22 3.51
C GLU A 155 25.66 16.14 4.51
N LEU A 156 26.01 16.54 5.74
CA LEU A 156 26.21 15.66 6.86
C LEU A 156 24.95 15.72 7.73
N VAL A 157 24.37 14.55 8.03
CA VAL A 157 23.32 14.38 9.03
C VAL A 157 23.94 13.68 10.23
N VAL A 158 24.13 14.42 11.31
CA VAL A 158 24.71 13.92 12.56
C VAL A 158 23.58 13.55 13.51
N SER A 159 23.54 12.28 13.93
CA SER A 159 22.59 11.78 14.93
C SER A 159 22.92 12.35 16.31
N GLY A 160 21.92 12.92 16.97
CA GLY A 160 21.99 13.54 18.29
C GLY A 160 21.41 12.63 19.38
N GLU A 161 20.99 13.25 20.48
CA GLU A 161 20.34 12.55 21.60
C GLU A 161 18.89 12.22 21.27
N ASN A 162 18.32 11.26 22.01
CA ASN A 162 16.90 10.93 21.99
C ASN A 162 16.06 12.20 22.12
N THR A 163 15.07 12.37 21.24
CA THR A 163 14.13 13.49 21.33
C THR A 163 13.15 13.29 22.48
N GLU A 164 12.52 14.37 22.95
CA GLU A 164 11.38 14.24 23.85
C GLU A 164 10.14 13.83 23.06
N ALA A 165 9.26 13.08 23.72
CA ALA A 165 7.93 12.77 23.23
C ALA A 165 6.88 12.95 24.31
N TRP A 166 5.63 13.14 23.92
CA TRP A 166 4.48 13.13 24.81
C TRP A 166 3.26 12.62 24.05
N ILE A 167 2.25 12.15 24.78
CA ILE A 167 1.00 11.67 24.19
C ILE A 167 -0.10 12.67 24.47
N THR A 168 -0.87 13.03 23.43
CA THR A 168 -1.99 13.95 23.51
C THR A 168 -3.23 13.37 22.83
N TYR A 169 -4.41 13.83 23.24
CA TYR A 169 -5.66 13.53 22.56
C TYR A 169 -6.17 14.75 21.79
N ASN A 170 -6.21 14.64 20.46
CA ASN A 170 -6.75 15.70 19.62
C ASN A 170 -8.28 15.60 19.57
N LEU A 171 -8.97 16.45 20.35
CA LEU A 171 -10.44 16.48 20.42
C LEU A 171 -11.09 16.75 19.06
N THR A 172 -10.53 17.66 18.26
CA THR A 172 -11.10 18.03 16.95
C THR A 172 -11.03 16.88 15.94
N ARG A 173 -9.95 16.10 15.97
CA ARG A 173 -9.73 14.95 15.08
C ARG A 173 -10.15 13.62 15.70
N ASN A 174 -10.60 13.65 16.95
CA ASN A 174 -10.99 12.50 17.75
C ASN A 174 -9.93 11.38 17.72
N LYS A 175 -8.66 11.73 17.98
CA LYS A 175 -7.56 10.76 17.91
C LYS A 175 -6.41 11.00 18.87
N TYR A 176 -5.80 9.91 19.32
CA TYR A 176 -4.54 9.94 20.08
C TYR A 176 -3.37 10.23 19.16
N LEU A 177 -2.41 11.01 19.65
CA LEU A 177 -1.18 11.38 18.93
C LEU A 177 0.03 11.19 19.83
N TYR A 178 1.03 10.50 19.29
CA TYR A 178 2.39 10.45 19.83
C TYR A 178 3.18 11.59 19.20
N MET A 179 3.46 12.61 20.00
CA MET A 179 4.12 13.84 19.56
C MET A 179 5.61 13.73 19.88
N VAL A 180 6.45 14.04 18.91
CA VAL A 180 7.91 14.03 19.06
C VAL A 180 8.42 15.44 18.84
N GLY A 181 9.23 15.94 19.77
CA GLY A 181 9.68 17.33 19.73
C GLY A 181 10.33 17.78 21.04
N SER A 182 10.05 19.01 21.43
CA SER A 182 10.42 19.54 22.74
C SER A 182 9.22 20.19 23.39
N LYS A 183 8.90 19.78 24.63
CA LYS A 183 7.76 20.30 25.37
C LYS A 183 8.24 21.30 26.43
N LYS A 184 8.72 22.45 25.98
CA LYS A 184 9.00 23.59 26.88
C LYS A 184 7.68 24.29 27.20
N GLU A 185 7.43 24.54 28.49
CA GLU A 185 6.16 25.08 29.02
C GLU A 185 5.65 26.31 28.26
N ASP A 186 6.55 27.17 27.78
CA ASP A 186 6.19 28.42 27.09
C ASP A 186 6.11 28.31 25.56
N ASN A 187 6.65 27.26 24.95
CA ASN A 187 6.70 27.11 23.49
C ASN A 187 6.94 25.64 23.08
N PRO A 188 5.90 24.78 23.18
CA PRO A 188 6.02 23.41 22.73
C PRO A 188 6.26 23.37 21.21
N TYR A 189 7.31 22.67 20.81
CA TYR A 189 7.70 22.52 19.42
C TYR A 189 7.57 21.05 19.00
N VAL A 190 6.84 20.80 17.92
CA VAL A 190 6.58 19.46 17.40
C VAL A 190 7.39 19.25 16.13
N ILE A 191 8.25 18.24 16.13
CA ILE A 191 9.00 17.78 14.95
C ILE A 191 8.09 16.91 14.07
N ILE A 192 7.42 15.94 14.70
CA ILE A 192 6.53 15.00 14.03
C ILE A 192 5.49 14.45 15.01
N SER A 193 4.33 14.08 14.48
CA SER A 193 3.28 13.37 15.21
C SER A 193 2.98 12.05 14.53
N PHE A 194 2.82 10.99 15.30
CA PHE A 194 2.35 9.68 14.85
C PHE A 194 1.00 9.38 15.45
N ASP A 195 0.09 8.78 14.68
CA ASP A 195 -1.08 8.13 15.24
C ASP A 195 -0.86 6.62 15.41
N ILE A 196 -1.87 5.94 15.93
CA ILE A 196 -1.86 4.49 16.16
C ILE A 196 -1.49 3.68 14.90
N LEU A 197 -1.89 4.12 13.70
CA LEU A 197 -1.57 3.40 12.46
C LEU A 197 -0.08 3.55 12.11
N ASP A 198 0.48 4.74 12.31
CA ASP A 198 1.91 4.98 12.16
C ASP A 198 2.71 4.17 13.19
N LEU A 199 2.31 4.20 14.47
CA LEU A 199 2.97 3.43 15.54
C LEU A 199 2.88 1.92 15.28
N CYS A 200 1.75 1.41 14.80
CA CYS A 200 1.61 0.02 14.42
C CYS A 200 2.56 -0.35 13.26
N GLN A 201 2.65 0.50 12.23
CA GLN A 201 3.65 0.31 11.16
C GLN A 201 5.08 0.29 11.73
N ILE A 202 5.43 1.24 12.60
CA ILE A 202 6.76 1.35 13.21
C ILE A 202 7.08 0.10 14.05
N PHE A 203 6.22 -0.23 14.99
CA PHE A 203 6.48 -1.28 15.96
C PHE A 203 6.32 -2.68 15.35
N MET A 204 5.34 -2.90 14.49
CA MET A 204 5.11 -4.21 13.89
C MET A 204 5.93 -4.45 12.61
N LYS A 205 6.60 -3.42 12.09
CA LYS A 205 7.33 -3.43 10.81
C LYS A 205 6.47 -3.91 9.64
N CYS A 206 5.31 -3.28 9.49
CA CYS A 206 4.33 -3.62 8.46
C CYS A 206 3.92 -2.39 7.63
N ASP A 207 3.19 -2.64 6.53
CA ASP A 207 2.56 -1.58 5.75
C ASP A 207 1.22 -1.14 6.38
N ILE A 208 0.67 -0.04 5.89
CA ILE A 208 -0.58 0.54 6.39
C ILE A 208 -1.77 -0.43 6.30
N SER A 209 -1.89 -1.21 5.23
CA SER A 209 -2.99 -2.16 5.05
C SER A 209 -2.92 -3.28 6.09
N LYS A 210 -1.72 -3.81 6.37
CA LYS A 210 -1.52 -4.78 7.47
C LYS A 210 -1.76 -4.18 8.84
N ALA A 211 -1.37 -2.93 9.06
CA ALA A 211 -1.63 -2.24 10.31
C ALA A 211 -3.15 -2.11 10.56
N ILE A 212 -3.90 -1.69 9.55
CA ILE A 212 -5.37 -1.60 9.62
C ILE A 212 -5.98 -2.99 9.84
N GLN A 213 -5.56 -4.00 9.09
CA GLN A 213 -6.03 -5.37 9.26
C GLN A 213 -5.81 -5.88 10.69
N GLY A 214 -4.58 -5.81 11.20
CA GLY A 214 -4.24 -6.31 12.53
C GLY A 214 -4.98 -5.57 13.64
N LEU A 215 -5.21 -4.26 13.49
CA LEU A 215 -5.99 -3.47 14.45
C LEU A 215 -7.49 -3.77 14.35
N CYS A 216 -8.06 -3.98 13.16
CA CYS A 216 -9.45 -4.43 13.02
C CYS A 216 -9.65 -5.79 13.70
N GLU A 217 -8.73 -6.74 13.49
CA GLU A 217 -8.77 -8.07 14.12
C GLU A 217 -8.65 -7.96 15.65
N LEU A 218 -7.72 -7.14 16.15
CA LEU A 218 -7.54 -6.89 17.59
C LEU A 218 -8.79 -6.31 18.25
N LEU A 219 -9.44 -5.35 17.58
CA LEU A 219 -10.58 -4.60 18.13
C LEU A 219 -11.93 -5.26 17.82
N GLY A 220 -11.97 -6.36 17.07
CA GLY A 220 -13.21 -7.02 16.64
C GLY A 220 -14.05 -6.15 15.69
N ILE A 221 -13.40 -5.35 14.84
CA ILE A 221 -14.08 -4.51 13.85
C ILE A 221 -14.30 -5.32 12.56
N ARG A 222 -15.55 -5.46 12.14
CA ARG A 222 -15.94 -6.13 10.89
C ARG A 222 -16.42 -5.12 9.85
N ILE A 223 -15.91 -5.22 8.63
CA ILE A 223 -16.21 -4.29 7.54
C ILE A 223 -17.13 -4.97 6.54
N LYS A 224 -18.38 -4.49 6.41
CA LYS A 224 -19.40 -5.09 5.53
C LYS A 224 -18.97 -5.15 4.07
N GLU A 225 -18.34 -4.09 3.56
CA GLU A 225 -17.88 -4.07 2.16
C GLU A 225 -16.92 -5.24 1.85
N PHE A 226 -16.09 -5.65 2.82
CA PHE A 226 -15.17 -6.77 2.66
C PHE A 226 -15.90 -8.10 2.71
N GLU A 227 -16.91 -8.24 3.56
CA GLU A 227 -17.77 -9.43 3.59
C GLU A 227 -18.59 -9.59 2.30
N GLU A 228 -19.05 -8.49 1.71
CA GLU A 228 -19.73 -8.50 0.41
C GLU A 228 -18.81 -8.96 -0.72
N VAL A 229 -17.58 -8.42 -0.77
CA VAL A 229 -16.56 -8.82 -1.76
C VAL A 229 -16.17 -10.28 -1.58
N ARG A 230 -15.89 -10.72 -0.34
CA ARG A 230 -15.59 -12.11 0.01
C ARG A 230 -16.73 -13.03 -0.42
N GLY A 231 -17.96 -12.69 -0.04
CA GLY A 231 -19.15 -13.45 -0.38
C GLY A 231 -19.37 -13.57 -1.89
N ARG A 232 -19.13 -12.50 -2.66
CA ARG A 232 -19.16 -12.55 -4.13
C ARG A 232 -18.12 -13.52 -4.68
N TYR A 233 -16.87 -13.45 -4.23
CA TYR A 233 -15.81 -14.30 -4.76
C TYR A 233 -16.08 -15.78 -4.45
N GLU A 234 -16.56 -16.09 -3.25
CA GLU A 234 -16.98 -17.46 -2.89
C GLU A 234 -18.19 -17.95 -3.69
N ARG A 235 -19.19 -17.08 -3.95
CA ARG A 235 -20.31 -17.43 -4.85
C ARG A 235 -19.82 -17.70 -6.26
N CYS A 236 -18.92 -16.88 -6.81
CA CYS A 236 -18.34 -17.12 -8.13
C CYS A 236 -17.57 -18.45 -8.19
N LYS A 237 -16.77 -18.77 -7.17
CA LYS A 237 -16.06 -20.05 -7.03
C LYS A 237 -17.04 -21.23 -7.04
N SER A 238 -18.08 -21.17 -6.21
CA SER A 238 -19.14 -22.18 -6.17
C SER A 238 -19.88 -22.28 -7.51
N PHE A 239 -20.15 -21.16 -8.16
CA PHE A 239 -20.84 -21.12 -9.45
C PHE A 239 -20.04 -21.81 -10.55
N VAL A 240 -18.72 -21.57 -10.62
CA VAL A 240 -17.82 -22.26 -11.55
C VAL A 240 -17.89 -23.77 -11.33
N ARG A 241 -17.67 -24.24 -10.09
CA ARG A 241 -17.66 -25.67 -9.76
C ARG A 241 -18.96 -26.39 -10.12
N ASN A 242 -20.10 -25.73 -9.93
CA ASN A 242 -21.42 -26.36 -10.07
C ASN A 242 -22.04 -26.19 -11.47
N ASN A 243 -21.65 -25.15 -12.22
CA ASN A 243 -22.32 -24.82 -13.49
C ASN A 243 -21.40 -24.91 -14.71
N LEU A 244 -20.09 -24.69 -14.56
CA LEU A 244 -19.14 -24.81 -15.67
C LEU A 244 -18.76 -26.28 -15.87
N THR A 245 -19.65 -27.02 -16.52
CA THR A 245 -19.52 -28.46 -16.75
C THR A 245 -19.46 -28.77 -18.24
N LYS A 246 -18.83 -29.90 -18.58
CA LYS A 246 -18.71 -30.37 -19.96
C LYS A 246 -20.06 -30.57 -20.65
N ASP A 247 -21.10 -30.92 -19.90
CA ASP A 247 -22.42 -31.16 -20.49
C ASP A 247 -23.19 -29.86 -20.80
N LYS A 248 -22.99 -28.82 -20.00
CA LYS A 248 -23.69 -27.52 -20.18
C LYS A 248 -22.95 -26.56 -21.09
N PHE A 249 -21.63 -26.51 -20.97
CA PHE A 249 -20.75 -25.57 -21.68
C PHE A 249 -19.54 -26.33 -22.24
N PRO A 250 -19.76 -27.26 -23.19
CA PRO A 250 -18.73 -28.19 -23.67
C PRO A 250 -17.50 -27.48 -24.24
N ILE A 251 -17.69 -26.41 -25.01
CA ILE A 251 -16.61 -25.74 -25.73
C ILE A 251 -15.79 -24.88 -24.76
N LEU A 252 -16.46 -24.15 -23.86
CA LEU A 252 -15.80 -23.40 -22.80
C LEU A 252 -15.05 -24.35 -21.87
N PHE A 253 -15.66 -25.47 -21.48
CA PHE A 253 -15.00 -26.46 -20.63
C PHE A 253 -13.78 -27.09 -21.33
N GLU A 254 -13.85 -27.35 -22.63
CA GLU A 254 -12.70 -27.79 -23.43
C GLU A 254 -11.57 -26.75 -23.42
N LEU A 255 -11.91 -25.45 -23.51
CA LEU A 255 -10.91 -24.39 -23.53
C LEU A 255 -10.24 -24.15 -22.17
N ILE A 256 -11.02 -24.09 -21.08
CA ILE A 256 -10.53 -23.62 -19.77
C ILE A 256 -10.66 -24.62 -18.63
N GLY A 257 -11.19 -25.82 -18.84
CA GLY A 257 -11.44 -26.80 -17.77
C GLY A 257 -10.20 -27.11 -16.92
N GLU A 258 -9.06 -27.36 -17.56
CA GLU A 258 -7.76 -27.58 -16.88
C GLU A 258 -7.19 -26.32 -16.19
N GLN A 259 -7.74 -25.15 -16.52
CA GLN A 259 -7.30 -23.86 -16.01
C GLN A 259 -8.18 -23.36 -14.85
N ILE A 260 -9.32 -23.99 -14.57
CA ILE A 260 -10.22 -23.63 -13.46
C ILE A 260 -9.48 -23.48 -12.13
N PRO A 261 -8.55 -24.39 -11.72
CA PRO A 261 -7.82 -24.20 -10.46
C PRO A 261 -7.03 -22.87 -10.39
N LYS A 262 -6.53 -22.38 -11.53
CA LYS A 262 -5.82 -21.09 -11.59
C LYS A 262 -6.78 -19.91 -11.44
N LEU A 263 -8.01 -20.02 -11.94
CA LEU A 263 -9.06 -19.04 -11.71
C LEU A 263 -9.46 -19.01 -10.22
N GLU A 264 -9.57 -20.18 -9.59
CA GLU A 264 -9.86 -20.27 -8.15
C GLU A 264 -8.76 -19.64 -7.29
N THR A 265 -7.48 -19.84 -7.63
CA THR A 265 -6.37 -19.14 -6.96
C THR A 265 -6.48 -17.62 -7.11
N ILE A 266 -6.95 -17.10 -8.25
CA ILE A 266 -7.18 -15.66 -8.43
C ILE A 266 -8.29 -15.16 -7.50
N PHE A 267 -9.34 -15.96 -7.26
CA PHE A 267 -10.39 -15.63 -6.30
C PHE A 267 -9.86 -15.61 -4.86
N GLU A 268 -9.09 -16.63 -4.48
CA GLU A 268 -8.45 -16.74 -3.16
C GLU A 268 -7.53 -15.54 -2.90
N GLU A 269 -6.69 -15.19 -3.87
CA GLU A 269 -5.84 -14.00 -3.78
C GLU A 269 -6.62 -12.69 -3.64
N GLY A 270 -7.80 -12.61 -4.25
CA GLY A 270 -8.73 -11.50 -4.02
C GLY A 270 -9.27 -11.50 -2.59
N ILE A 271 -9.65 -12.65 -2.04
CA ILE A 271 -10.15 -12.76 -0.67
C ILE A 271 -9.06 -12.44 0.37
N ASP A 272 -7.82 -12.90 0.14
CA ASP A 272 -6.72 -12.68 1.07
C ASP A 272 -6.24 -11.22 1.10
N LYS A 273 -6.62 -10.43 0.08
CA LYS A 273 -6.17 -9.05 -0.10
C LYS A 273 -7.27 -8.01 0.05
N LEU A 274 -8.32 -8.28 0.82
CA LEU A 274 -9.43 -7.35 1.04
C LEU A 274 -8.96 -5.94 1.46
N TYR A 275 -8.02 -5.85 2.42
CA TYR A 275 -7.42 -4.57 2.87
C TYR A 275 -6.50 -3.87 1.85
N TYR A 276 -6.25 -4.49 0.71
CA TYR A 276 -5.48 -3.94 -0.41
C TYR A 276 -6.36 -3.65 -1.63
N HIS A 277 -7.67 -3.81 -1.52
CA HIS A 277 -8.57 -3.43 -2.59
C HIS A 277 -8.58 -1.93 -2.79
N GLY A 278 -8.64 -1.51 -4.05
CA GLY A 278 -8.96 -0.14 -4.44
C GLY A 278 -10.34 -0.06 -5.06
N GLU A 279 -10.85 1.16 -5.19
CA GLU A 279 -12.10 1.42 -5.89
C GLU A 279 -11.88 1.62 -7.40
N SER A 280 -12.78 1.05 -8.19
CA SER A 280 -12.92 1.30 -9.62
C SER A 280 -14.38 1.64 -9.94
N LYS A 281 -14.67 2.02 -11.19
CA LYS A 281 -16.07 2.25 -11.61
C LYS A 281 -16.91 0.98 -11.54
N GLU A 282 -16.24 -0.15 -11.69
CA GLU A 282 -16.81 -1.50 -11.67
C GLU A 282 -17.01 -2.01 -10.23
N GLY A 283 -16.39 -1.37 -9.24
CA GLY A 283 -16.45 -1.72 -7.82
C GLY A 283 -15.05 -1.99 -7.24
N MET A 284 -15.00 -2.72 -6.13
CA MET A 284 -13.76 -3.07 -5.44
C MET A 284 -12.89 -4.03 -6.28
N VAL A 285 -11.61 -3.67 -6.40
CA VAL A 285 -10.61 -4.39 -7.21
C VAL A 285 -9.34 -4.64 -6.43
N PHE A 286 -8.77 -5.83 -6.58
CA PHE A 286 -7.43 -6.10 -6.04
C PHE A 286 -6.37 -5.85 -7.10
N SER A 287 -5.17 -5.52 -6.64
CA SER A 287 -4.00 -5.38 -7.51
C SER A 287 -3.07 -6.59 -7.34
N ALA A 288 -2.57 -7.11 -8.47
CA ALA A 288 -1.53 -8.11 -8.47
C ALA A 288 -0.65 -7.95 -9.71
N SER A 289 0.64 -8.22 -9.57
CA SER A 289 1.52 -8.33 -10.72
C SER A 289 1.36 -9.72 -11.36
N MET A 290 1.58 -9.79 -12.67
CA MET A 290 1.64 -11.08 -13.38
C MET A 290 2.71 -12.01 -12.82
N GLN A 291 3.82 -11.45 -12.34
CA GLN A 291 4.90 -12.22 -11.72
C GLN A 291 4.42 -12.83 -10.41
N TYR A 292 3.78 -12.03 -9.55
CA TYR A 292 3.23 -12.49 -8.28
C TYR A 292 2.23 -13.64 -8.46
N LEU A 293 1.25 -13.49 -9.37
CA LEU A 293 0.28 -14.57 -9.62
C LEU A 293 0.94 -15.84 -10.15
N ALA A 294 2.00 -15.70 -10.95
CA ALA A 294 2.76 -16.83 -11.44
C ALA A 294 3.53 -17.55 -10.33
N ASP A 295 4.14 -16.79 -9.42
CA ASP A 295 4.86 -17.32 -8.26
C ASP A 295 3.91 -18.02 -7.29
N THR A 296 2.74 -17.43 -6.96
CA THR A 296 1.69 -18.08 -6.17
C THR A 296 1.28 -19.42 -6.75
N MET A 297 1.17 -19.52 -8.09
CA MET A 297 0.76 -20.75 -8.77
C MET A 297 1.92 -21.72 -9.03
N GLY A 298 3.17 -21.37 -8.69
CA GLY A 298 4.36 -22.17 -8.99
C GLY A 298 4.59 -22.36 -10.49
N LYS A 299 4.31 -21.33 -11.31
CA LYS A 299 4.41 -21.38 -12.79
C LYS A 299 5.23 -20.21 -13.34
N ARG A 300 5.61 -20.30 -14.61
CA ARG A 300 6.28 -19.21 -15.32
C ARG A 300 5.27 -18.13 -15.71
N LYS A 301 5.68 -16.86 -15.66
CA LYS A 301 4.89 -15.71 -16.13
C LYS A 301 4.35 -15.90 -17.56
N SER A 302 5.16 -16.45 -18.47
CA SER A 302 4.77 -16.73 -19.85
C SER A 302 3.65 -17.77 -19.98
N THR A 303 3.46 -18.63 -18.98
CA THR A 303 2.36 -19.60 -18.92
C THR A 303 1.09 -18.97 -18.36
N ILE A 304 1.20 -18.16 -17.30
CA ILE A 304 0.04 -17.59 -16.61
C ILE A 304 -0.56 -16.41 -17.36
N ASN A 305 0.25 -15.58 -18.01
CA ASN A 305 -0.24 -14.39 -18.70
C ASN A 305 -1.29 -14.71 -19.80
N PRO A 306 -1.07 -15.65 -20.74
CA PRO A 306 -2.10 -16.06 -21.70
C PRO A 306 -3.41 -16.51 -21.03
N ILE A 307 -3.30 -17.31 -19.96
CA ILE A 307 -4.46 -17.87 -19.25
C ILE A 307 -5.29 -16.75 -18.60
N VAL A 308 -4.64 -15.81 -17.90
CA VAL A 308 -5.32 -14.66 -17.28
C VAL A 308 -5.97 -13.77 -18.34
N ASN A 309 -5.33 -13.59 -19.50
CA ASN A 309 -5.91 -12.83 -20.61
C ASN A 309 -7.14 -13.52 -21.21
N ILE A 310 -7.18 -14.85 -21.21
CA ILE A 310 -8.39 -15.60 -21.60
C ILE A 310 -9.49 -15.43 -20.58
N PHE A 311 -9.22 -15.52 -19.28
CA PHE A 311 -10.25 -15.24 -18.27
C PHE A 311 -10.83 -13.83 -18.46
N ALA A 312 -9.97 -12.87 -18.83
CA ALA A 312 -10.42 -11.52 -19.16
C ALA A 312 -11.26 -11.44 -20.44
N LEU A 313 -10.86 -12.15 -21.51
CA LEU A 313 -11.64 -12.25 -22.75
C LEU A 313 -13.03 -12.83 -22.50
N LEU A 314 -13.10 -13.91 -21.73
CA LEU A 314 -14.32 -14.66 -21.45
C LEU A 314 -15.27 -13.93 -20.47
N GLY A 315 -14.87 -12.75 -19.97
CA GLY A 315 -15.67 -11.99 -19.00
C GLY A 315 -15.66 -12.57 -17.58
N LEU A 316 -14.84 -13.59 -17.32
CA LEU A 316 -14.63 -14.18 -15.99
C LEU A 316 -13.78 -13.25 -15.10
N LEU A 317 -12.99 -12.40 -15.72
CA LEU A 317 -12.17 -11.38 -15.06
C LEU A 317 -12.31 -10.08 -15.84
N GLN A 318 -12.17 -8.95 -15.17
CA GLN A 318 -12.04 -7.66 -15.84
C GLN A 318 -10.78 -6.97 -15.33
N LYS A 319 -10.17 -6.18 -16.22
CA LYS A 319 -9.00 -5.36 -15.88
C LYS A 319 -9.42 -3.90 -15.99
N PRO A 320 -10.04 -3.31 -14.97
CA PRO A 320 -10.49 -1.92 -15.06
C PRO A 320 -9.33 -0.94 -15.01
N ASP A 321 -9.58 0.30 -15.43
CA ASP A 321 -8.65 1.40 -15.20
C ASP A 321 -8.95 2.00 -13.83
N VAL A 322 -8.00 1.87 -12.91
CA VAL A 322 -8.13 2.45 -11.57
C VAL A 322 -7.61 3.88 -11.61
N ARG A 323 -8.46 4.83 -11.24
CA ARG A 323 -7.99 6.17 -10.87
C ARG A 323 -7.16 5.98 -9.62
N SER A 324 -5.87 6.31 -9.66
CA SER A 324 -4.98 6.21 -8.51
C SER A 324 -5.63 6.90 -7.30
N GLY A 325 -6.18 6.11 -6.37
CA GLY A 325 -6.68 6.60 -5.10
C GLY A 325 -5.55 7.06 -4.18
N ILE A 326 -5.91 7.50 -2.98
CA ILE A 326 -5.02 8.12 -1.97
C ILE A 326 -3.80 7.23 -1.63
N TYR A 327 -3.88 5.91 -1.86
CA TYR A 327 -2.84 4.93 -1.56
C TYR A 327 -2.14 4.32 -2.79
N GLY A 328 -2.58 4.63 -4.00
CA GLY A 328 -2.00 4.08 -5.24
C GLY A 328 -0.93 5.00 -5.82
N LYS A 329 0.36 4.69 -5.64
CA LYS A 329 1.39 5.24 -6.53
C LYS A 329 1.03 4.86 -7.97
N GLY A 330 1.21 5.81 -8.89
CA GLY A 330 0.84 5.70 -10.30
C GLY A 330 1.26 4.37 -10.91
N CYS A 331 0.42 3.87 -11.82
CA CYS A 331 0.56 2.59 -12.51
C CYS A 331 2.01 2.33 -12.94
N ASN A 332 2.78 1.61 -12.12
CA ASN A 332 3.96 0.92 -12.63
C ASN A 332 3.43 -0.11 -13.62
N ASN A 333 4.01 -0.17 -14.82
CA ASN A 333 3.53 -1.03 -15.93
C ASN A 333 3.38 -2.53 -15.56
N ASP A 334 3.88 -2.95 -14.39
CA ASP A 334 3.84 -4.33 -13.90
C ASP A 334 2.64 -4.69 -13.00
N ILE A 335 1.88 -3.70 -12.51
CA ILE A 335 0.75 -3.94 -11.60
C ILE A 335 -0.57 -3.84 -12.38
N THR A 336 -1.34 -4.93 -12.39
CA THR A 336 -2.67 -4.99 -13.00
C THR A 336 -3.72 -5.02 -11.90
N TYR A 337 -4.85 -4.33 -12.12
CA TYR A 337 -6.01 -4.39 -11.25
C TYR A 337 -7.03 -5.36 -11.82
N TYR A 338 -7.69 -6.08 -10.92
CA TYR A 338 -8.62 -7.14 -11.24
C TYR A 338 -9.97 -6.90 -10.57
N TYR A 339 -11.02 -6.91 -11.39
CA TYR A 339 -12.39 -6.98 -10.95
C TYR A 339 -12.94 -8.36 -11.30
N ILE A 340 -13.56 -9.03 -10.33
CA ILE A 340 -14.29 -10.28 -10.55
C ILE A 340 -15.78 -9.94 -10.56
N PRO A 341 -16.47 -10.04 -11.72
CA PRO A 341 -17.91 -9.81 -11.78
C PRO A 341 -18.67 -10.90 -11.03
N GLU A 342 -19.91 -10.62 -10.63
CA GLU A 342 -20.82 -11.65 -10.15
C GLU A 342 -21.14 -12.60 -11.31
N TYR A 343 -20.95 -13.90 -11.10
CA TYR A 343 -21.14 -14.90 -12.14
C TYR A 343 -22.60 -15.30 -12.29
N ASN A 344 -23.02 -15.47 -13.53
CA ASN A 344 -24.34 -15.95 -13.89
C ASN A 344 -24.27 -16.75 -15.21
N ASN A 345 -25.38 -17.37 -15.60
CA ASN A 345 -25.45 -18.17 -16.82
C ASN A 345 -25.20 -17.34 -18.08
N GLU A 346 -25.55 -16.05 -18.09
CA GLU A 346 -25.35 -15.18 -19.25
C GLU A 346 -23.85 -14.99 -19.55
N ILE A 347 -23.02 -14.83 -18.51
CA ILE A 347 -21.56 -14.77 -18.65
C ILE A 347 -21.03 -16.06 -19.25
N PHE A 348 -21.48 -17.22 -18.78
CA PHE A 348 -21.02 -18.51 -19.33
C PHE A 348 -21.51 -18.76 -20.76
N GLN A 349 -22.72 -18.32 -21.12
CA GLN A 349 -23.22 -18.39 -22.50
C GLN A 349 -22.39 -17.51 -23.45
N LYS A 350 -22.04 -16.29 -23.04
CA LYS A 350 -21.14 -15.42 -23.82
C LYS A 350 -19.75 -16.02 -23.91
N ALA A 351 -19.23 -16.56 -22.82
CA ALA A 351 -17.93 -17.22 -22.78
C ALA A 351 -17.87 -18.47 -23.69
N GLU A 352 -18.95 -19.26 -23.77
CA GLU A 352 -19.08 -20.40 -24.69
C GLU A 352 -18.96 -19.95 -26.15
N GLN A 353 -19.66 -18.87 -26.53
CA GLN A 353 -19.59 -18.30 -27.88
C GLN A 353 -18.16 -17.81 -28.21
N LEU A 354 -17.49 -17.15 -27.28
CA LEU A 354 -16.10 -16.70 -27.45
C LEU A 354 -15.12 -17.88 -27.53
N ALA A 355 -15.34 -18.93 -26.74
CA ALA A 355 -14.55 -20.16 -26.79
C ALA A 355 -14.70 -20.86 -28.14
N MET A 356 -15.89 -20.86 -28.73
CA MET A 356 -16.16 -21.39 -30.07
C MET A 356 -15.32 -20.68 -31.14
N ILE A 357 -15.21 -19.34 -31.06
CA ILE A 357 -14.37 -18.56 -31.98
C ILE A 357 -12.88 -18.91 -31.82
N LEU A 358 -12.41 -19.11 -30.59
CA LEU A 358 -11.02 -19.48 -30.34
C LEU A 358 -10.67 -20.88 -30.86
N LEU A 359 -11.55 -21.86 -30.64
CA LEU A 359 -11.26 -23.26 -30.94
C LEU A 359 -11.55 -23.66 -32.39
N TYR A 360 -12.56 -23.05 -33.03
CA TYR A 360 -13.08 -23.56 -34.31
C TYR A 360 -13.15 -22.54 -35.45
N ASN A 361 -12.98 -21.23 -35.20
CA ASN A 361 -12.94 -20.24 -36.29
C ASN A 361 -11.50 -19.98 -36.74
N GLY A 362 -11.00 -20.82 -37.66
CA GLY A 362 -9.63 -20.73 -38.19
C GLY A 362 -8.65 -21.61 -37.41
N GLU A 363 -7.43 -21.11 -37.20
CA GLU A 363 -6.45 -21.83 -36.38
C GLU A 363 -6.95 -21.97 -34.93
N ARG A 364 -6.83 -23.19 -34.40
CA ARG A 364 -7.24 -23.55 -33.04
C ARG A 364 -6.32 -22.88 -32.03
N VAL A 365 -6.90 -22.06 -31.16
CA VAL A 365 -6.16 -21.36 -30.10
C VAL A 365 -6.43 -22.00 -28.75
N THR A 366 -5.37 -22.50 -28.12
CA THR A 366 -5.43 -23.07 -26.76
C THR A 366 -5.29 -21.98 -25.69
N ALA A 367 -5.59 -22.34 -24.44
CA ALA A 367 -5.52 -21.37 -23.37
C ALA A 367 -4.12 -20.75 -23.17
N SER A 368 -3.09 -21.57 -23.36
CA SER A 368 -1.68 -21.19 -23.19
C SER A 368 -1.08 -20.44 -24.39
N SER A 369 -1.71 -20.49 -25.57
CA SER A 369 -1.18 -19.86 -26.78
C SER A 369 -1.81 -18.50 -27.09
N PHE A 370 -2.81 -18.07 -26.32
CA PHE A 370 -3.51 -16.82 -26.57
C PHE A 370 -2.61 -15.60 -26.39
N SER A 371 -2.55 -14.78 -27.44
CA SER A 371 -1.68 -13.62 -27.56
C SER A 371 -2.46 -12.40 -28.03
N TYR A 372 -1.83 -11.22 -27.95
CA TYR A 372 -2.44 -9.98 -28.42
C TYR A 372 -2.75 -9.99 -29.92
N SER A 373 -1.83 -10.50 -30.75
CA SER A 373 -2.02 -10.61 -32.19
C SER A 373 -3.22 -11.49 -32.54
N ILE A 374 -3.33 -12.66 -31.88
CA ILE A 374 -4.49 -13.56 -32.03
C ILE A 374 -5.79 -12.88 -31.60
N CYS A 375 -5.75 -12.09 -30.52
CA CYS A 375 -6.92 -11.37 -30.04
C CYS A 375 -7.37 -10.30 -31.04
N ILE A 376 -6.45 -9.57 -31.68
CA ILE A 376 -6.78 -8.60 -32.73
C ILE A 376 -7.41 -9.30 -33.92
N GLU A 377 -6.80 -10.39 -34.38
CA GLU A 377 -7.26 -11.13 -35.55
C GLU A 377 -8.68 -11.65 -35.38
N LYS A 378 -8.98 -12.26 -34.22
CA LYS A 378 -10.28 -12.90 -33.98
C LYS A 378 -11.36 -11.96 -33.43
N PHE A 379 -10.99 -10.92 -32.70
CA PHE A 379 -11.95 -10.06 -31.96
C PHE A 379 -11.78 -8.56 -32.20
N GLY A 380 -10.78 -8.15 -32.96
CA GLY A 380 -10.51 -6.77 -33.27
C GLY A 380 -9.70 -6.02 -32.21
N GLN A 381 -9.22 -4.85 -32.63
CA GLN A 381 -8.27 -4.02 -31.89
C GLN A 381 -8.83 -3.46 -30.58
N GLU A 382 -10.13 -3.15 -30.52
CA GLU A 382 -10.76 -2.58 -29.32
C GLU A 382 -10.76 -3.58 -28.16
N ILE A 383 -11.17 -4.84 -28.43
CA ILE A 383 -11.21 -5.90 -27.43
C ILE A 383 -9.79 -6.23 -26.95
N ALA A 384 -8.83 -6.35 -27.87
CA ALA A 384 -7.44 -6.60 -27.53
C ALA A 384 -6.86 -5.52 -26.61
N ASN A 385 -7.17 -4.24 -26.85
CA ASN A 385 -6.71 -3.14 -26.03
C ASN A 385 -7.27 -3.14 -24.60
N LYS A 386 -8.48 -3.67 -24.39
CA LYS A 386 -9.10 -3.81 -23.06
C LYS A 386 -8.45 -4.94 -22.25
N ILE A 387 -8.08 -6.05 -22.89
CA ILE A 387 -7.52 -7.24 -22.23
C ILE A 387 -6.02 -7.09 -21.95
N PHE A 388 -5.29 -6.55 -22.92
CA PHE A 388 -3.83 -6.43 -22.86
C PHE A 388 -3.47 -4.98 -22.53
N LYS A 389 -3.19 -4.69 -21.26
CA LYS A 389 -2.86 -3.33 -20.80
C LYS A 389 -1.37 -2.99 -20.87
N ASP A 390 -0.50 -3.99 -20.96
CA ASP A 390 0.94 -3.79 -21.03
C ASP A 390 1.38 -3.23 -22.40
N LYS A 391 2.09 -2.09 -22.37
CA LYS A 391 2.63 -1.42 -23.55
C LYS A 391 3.69 -2.27 -24.27
N VAL A 392 4.48 -3.08 -23.55
CA VAL A 392 5.53 -3.94 -24.15
C VAL A 392 4.89 -5.06 -24.97
N THR A 393 3.82 -5.67 -24.45
CA THR A 393 3.07 -6.69 -25.16
C THR A 393 2.42 -6.16 -26.44
N LYS A 394 1.97 -4.90 -26.45
CA LYS A 394 1.44 -4.23 -27.66
C LYS A 394 2.54 -3.95 -28.68
N ALA A 395 3.69 -3.44 -28.23
CA ALA A 395 4.79 -3.03 -29.10
C ALA A 395 5.49 -4.21 -29.81
N ARG A 396 5.48 -5.42 -29.24
CA ARG A 396 6.06 -6.62 -29.88
C ARG A 396 5.17 -7.26 -30.96
N ALA A 397 3.91 -6.85 -31.00
CA ALA A 397 2.91 -7.36 -31.94
C ALA A 397 2.58 -6.35 -33.05
N SER A 398 3.13 -5.13 -32.94
CA SER A 398 3.17 -4.10 -33.97
C SER A 398 4.42 -4.32 -34.82
#